data_AF-A0A382KTH1-F1
#
_entry.id   AF-A0A382KTH1-F1
#
_cell.length_a   1.000
_cell.length_b   1.000
_cell.length_c   1.000
_cell.angle_alpha   90.00
_cell.angle_beta   90.00
_cell.angle_gamma   90.00
#
_symmetry.space_group_name_H-M   'P 1'
#
loop_
_entity.id
_entity.type
_entity.pdbx_description
1 polymer ?
#
loop_
_entity_poly.entity_id
_entity_poly.type
_entity_poly.pdbx_seq_one_letter_code
_entity_poly.pdbx_strand_id
1 'polypeptide(L)'
;MANNFFNKMVRNVSADETAPTEVYKPATSVKTIVIELDVANRSTSSQTISVLIDDFSAKGANVVSTAAAIANDIIVTATHSLTTGDRIRLTNAGNSTIQYNSAALSETAVWYAIVISTTSFKLATSHANATAGTAADLTGSHAAADIWNSLAFTYVVRDAPIPIGGALKVIAGQKLVL
;
A
#
# COMPACT_ATOMS: atom_id res chain seq x y z
N MET A 1 14.97 14.22 28.06
CA MET A 1 14.05 14.42 26.90
C MET A 1 12.72 13.80 27.28
N ALA A 2 11.63 14.55 27.21
CA ALA A 2 10.31 14.03 27.52
C ALA A 2 9.78 13.19 26.34
N ASN A 3 9.14 12.07 26.63
CA ASN A 3 8.41 11.33 25.62
C ASN A 3 7.11 12.06 25.30
N ASN A 4 6.85 12.32 24.02
CA ASN A 4 5.57 12.86 23.58
C ASN A 4 4.59 11.71 23.39
N PHE A 5 3.60 11.61 24.26
CA PHE A 5 2.51 10.64 24.12
C PHE A 5 1.39 11.24 23.29
N PHE A 6 0.97 10.54 22.25
CA PHE A 6 -0.13 10.94 21.38
C PHE A 6 -1.21 9.86 21.41
N ASN A 7 -2.46 10.26 21.64
CA ASN A 7 -3.62 9.38 21.59
C ASN A 7 -4.68 10.00 20.67
N LYS A 8 -5.05 9.31 19.59
CA LYS A 8 -6.08 9.73 18.65
C LYS A 8 -6.93 8.53 18.26
N MET A 9 -8.24 8.66 18.42
CA MET A 9 -9.22 7.73 17.86
C MET A 9 -9.73 8.31 16.53
N VAL A 10 -9.72 7.50 15.47
CA VAL A 10 -10.38 7.83 14.21
C VAL A 10 -11.46 6.81 13.90
N ARG A 11 -12.62 7.27 13.43
CA ARG A 11 -13.76 6.44 13.03
C ARG A 11 -13.95 6.55 11.52
N ASN A 12 -14.69 5.60 10.94
CA ASN A 12 -14.90 5.52 9.49
C ASN A 12 -13.58 5.49 8.72
N VAL A 13 -12.67 4.62 9.18
CA VAL A 13 -11.38 4.40 8.51
C VAL A 13 -11.67 4.05 7.05
N SER A 14 -11.01 4.76 6.15
CA SER A 14 -11.17 4.59 4.71
C SER A 14 -10.90 3.15 4.31
N ALA A 15 -11.79 2.60 3.49
CA ALA A 15 -11.56 1.35 2.77
C ALA A 15 -10.88 1.59 1.40
N ASP A 16 -10.66 2.85 1.04
CA ASP A 16 -9.98 3.25 -0.20
C ASP A 16 -8.48 3.37 0.08
N GLU A 17 -7.68 2.46 -0.50
CA GLU A 17 -6.22 2.47 -0.33
C GLU A 17 -5.52 3.65 -1.02
N THR A 18 -6.21 4.35 -1.94
CA THR A 18 -5.72 5.58 -2.56
C THR A 18 -5.96 6.82 -1.68
N ALA A 19 -6.87 6.71 -0.71
CA ALA A 19 -7.21 7.75 0.26
C ALA A 19 -7.21 7.21 1.70
N PRO A 20 -6.05 6.76 2.23
CA PRO A 20 -5.97 6.19 3.56
C PRO A 20 -6.27 7.24 4.65
N THR A 21 -6.89 6.80 5.74
CA THR A 21 -7.15 7.67 6.90
C THR A 21 -5.89 7.91 7.72
N GLU A 22 -5.38 9.15 7.72
CA GLU A 22 -4.19 9.51 8.49
C GLU A 22 -4.50 9.66 10.00
N VAL A 23 -3.85 8.81 10.81
CA VAL A 23 -3.92 8.89 12.28
C VAL A 23 -2.83 9.83 12.82
N TYR A 24 -1.60 9.67 12.36
CA TYR A 24 -0.46 10.47 12.81
C TYR A 24 0.62 10.58 11.70
N LYS A 25 1.18 11.78 11.56
CA LYS A 25 2.32 12.06 10.68
C LYS A 25 3.47 12.66 11.51
N PRO A 26 4.57 11.92 11.73
CA PRO A 26 5.71 12.45 12.47
C PRO A 26 6.40 13.59 11.68
N ALA A 27 6.96 14.55 12.41
CA ALA A 27 7.87 15.52 11.80
C ALA A 27 9.16 14.81 11.33
N THR A 28 9.82 15.35 10.31
CA THR A 28 11.05 14.76 9.71
C THR A 28 12.24 14.67 10.68
N SER A 29 12.19 15.41 11.79
CA SER A 29 13.17 15.36 12.87
C SER A 29 12.97 14.17 13.83
N VAL A 30 11.79 13.55 13.85
CA VAL A 30 11.48 12.38 14.69
C VAL A 30 12.25 11.17 14.16
N LYS A 31 13.05 10.53 15.02
CA LYS A 31 13.87 9.37 14.66
C LYS A 31 13.26 8.03 15.04
N THR A 32 12.34 8.04 16.00
CA THR A 32 11.70 6.84 16.52
C THR A 32 10.28 7.17 16.97
N ILE A 33 9.38 6.24 16.69
CA ILE A 33 8.01 6.24 17.21
C ILE A 33 7.73 4.86 17.80
N VAL A 34 6.93 4.83 18.87
CA VAL A 34 6.36 3.59 19.41
C VAL A 34 4.87 3.66 19.11
N ILE A 35 4.35 2.63 18.46
CA ILE A 35 2.95 2.57 18.02
C ILE A 35 2.27 1.47 18.80
N GLU A 36 1.16 1.82 19.45
CA GLU A 36 0.15 0.87 19.92
C GLU A 36 -1.09 1.09 19.06
N LEU A 37 -1.60 0.01 18.46
CA LEU A 37 -2.75 0.08 17.56
C LEU A 37 -3.84 -0.87 18.04
N ASP A 38 -5.03 -0.31 18.27
CA ASP A 38 -6.24 -1.07 18.52
C ASP A 38 -7.16 -0.97 17.31
N VAL A 39 -7.64 -2.11 16.82
CA VAL A 39 -8.58 -2.18 15.70
C VAL A 39 -9.91 -2.71 16.22
N ALA A 40 -10.96 -1.90 16.14
CA ALA A 40 -12.29 -2.27 16.61
C ALA A 40 -13.27 -2.41 15.43
N ASN A 41 -13.97 -3.54 15.36
CA ASN A 41 -15.03 -3.75 14.38
C ASN A 41 -16.38 -3.29 14.94
N ARG A 42 -16.79 -2.09 14.51
CA ARG A 42 -18.12 -1.53 14.83
C ARG A 42 -19.11 -1.65 13.66
N SER A 43 -18.77 -2.41 12.63
CA SER A 43 -19.65 -2.65 11.48
C SER A 43 -20.74 -3.69 11.81
N THR A 44 -21.63 -3.94 10.86
CA THR A 44 -22.72 -4.93 10.97
C THR A 44 -22.32 -6.31 10.46
N SER A 45 -21.03 -6.55 10.15
CA SER A 45 -20.53 -7.84 9.64
C SER A 45 -19.14 -8.16 10.20
N SER A 46 -18.77 -9.45 10.21
CA SER A 46 -17.41 -9.84 10.56
C SER A 46 -16.43 -9.24 9.54
N GLN A 47 -15.30 -8.75 10.04
CA GLN A 47 -14.24 -8.20 9.19
C GLN A 47 -13.01 -9.09 9.28
N THR A 48 -12.32 -9.29 8.16
CA THR A 48 -11.00 -9.89 8.10
C THR A 48 -9.99 -8.76 7.98
N ILE A 49 -9.07 -8.66 8.93
CA ILE A 49 -8.17 -7.51 9.05
C ILE A 49 -6.72 -7.96 9.04
N SER A 50 -5.94 -7.32 8.19
CA SER A 50 -4.48 -7.37 8.22
C SER A 50 -3.93 -6.06 8.76
N VAL A 51 -2.86 -6.14 9.55
CA VAL A 51 -2.09 -4.99 10.03
C VAL A 51 -0.66 -5.18 9.58
N LEU A 52 -0.13 -4.18 8.89
CA LEU A 52 1.18 -4.21 8.30
C LEU A 52 1.92 -2.90 8.55
N ILE A 53 3.23 -2.96 8.42
CA ILE A 53 4.09 -1.79 8.35
C ILE A 53 4.76 -1.79 6.98
N ASP A 54 4.58 -0.70 6.24
CA ASP A 54 5.30 -0.43 5.00
C ASP A 54 6.53 0.43 5.30
N ASP A 55 7.66 0.09 4.70
CA ASP A 55 8.81 0.98 4.59
C ASP A 55 8.98 1.45 3.14
N PHE A 56 8.96 2.77 2.97
CA PHE A 56 9.26 3.45 1.71
C PHE A 56 10.52 4.30 1.79
N SER A 57 11.27 4.20 2.90
CA SER A 57 12.64 4.65 2.89
C SER A 57 13.35 3.83 1.82
N ALA A 58 14.03 4.49 0.88
CA ALA A 58 14.69 3.84 -0.27
C ALA A 58 15.85 2.89 0.13
N LYS A 59 15.87 2.39 1.37
CA LYS A 59 16.86 1.48 1.94
C LYS A 59 16.42 0.04 1.78
N GLY A 60 16.30 -0.38 0.54
CA GLY A 60 16.16 -1.78 0.13
C GLY A 60 16.44 -1.88 -1.36
N ALA A 61 16.73 -3.08 -1.86
CA ALA A 61 16.72 -3.35 -3.30
C ALA A 61 15.26 -3.33 -3.79
N ASN A 62 14.61 -2.17 -3.71
CA ASN A 62 13.30 -1.98 -4.30
C ASN A 62 13.43 -2.36 -5.77
N VAL A 63 12.52 -3.21 -6.25
CA VAL A 63 12.47 -3.45 -7.67
C VAL A 63 11.99 -2.16 -8.31
N VAL A 64 12.88 -1.54 -9.08
CA VAL A 64 12.64 -0.31 -9.83
C VAL A 64 12.42 -0.69 -11.29
N SER A 65 11.27 -0.36 -11.85
CA SER A 65 11.04 -0.52 -13.28
C SER A 65 10.35 0.70 -13.88
N THR A 66 10.94 1.27 -14.94
CA THR A 66 10.37 2.39 -15.67
C THR A 66 9.23 1.91 -16.56
N ALA A 67 8.09 2.61 -16.53
CA ALA A 67 6.98 2.31 -17.43
C ALA A 67 7.33 2.70 -18.87
N ALA A 68 7.16 1.76 -19.78
CA ALA A 68 7.48 1.88 -21.20
C ALA A 68 6.24 2.03 -22.10
N ALA A 69 5.08 1.51 -21.68
CA ALA A 69 3.79 1.70 -22.34
C ALA A 69 2.63 1.28 -21.43
N ILE A 70 1.41 1.71 -21.75
CA ILE A 70 0.17 1.22 -21.13
C ILE A 70 -0.85 0.91 -22.23
N ALA A 71 -1.45 -0.28 -22.18
CA ALA A 71 -2.56 -0.66 -23.05
C ALA A 71 -3.42 -1.73 -22.37
N ASN A 72 -4.76 -1.60 -22.41
CA ASN A 72 -5.71 -2.58 -21.83
C ASN A 72 -5.39 -2.93 -20.35
N ASP A 73 -5.13 -1.91 -19.54
CA ASP A 73 -4.70 -2.00 -18.13
C ASP A 73 -3.35 -2.69 -17.90
N ILE A 74 -2.63 -3.04 -18.96
CA ILE A 74 -1.31 -3.64 -18.87
C ILE A 74 -0.27 -2.54 -18.89
N ILE A 75 0.51 -2.47 -17.82
CA ILE A 75 1.70 -1.64 -17.74
C ILE A 75 2.87 -2.49 -18.26
N VAL A 76 3.47 -2.02 -19.35
CA VAL A 76 4.69 -2.58 -19.91
C VAL A 76 5.86 -1.84 -19.28
N THR A 77 6.87 -2.58 -18.80
CA THR A 77 8.04 -2.01 -18.14
C THR A 77 9.32 -2.75 -18.59
N ALA A 78 10.48 -2.34 -18.06
CA ALA A 78 11.67 -3.19 -18.11
C ALA A 78 11.47 -4.47 -17.27
N THR A 79 12.43 -5.40 -17.31
CA THR A 79 12.33 -6.62 -16.49
C THR A 79 12.17 -6.27 -15.01
N HIS A 80 11.05 -6.67 -14.39
CA HIS A 80 10.63 -6.13 -13.10
C HIS A 80 10.60 -7.14 -11.94
N SER A 81 10.91 -8.43 -12.11
CA SER A 81 11.00 -9.43 -11.01
C SER A 81 9.84 -9.51 -9.99
N LEU A 82 8.75 -8.75 -10.18
CA LEU A 82 7.58 -8.72 -9.33
C LEU A 82 6.89 -10.08 -9.37
N THR A 83 6.15 -10.37 -8.30
CA THR A 83 5.21 -11.47 -8.19
C THR A 83 3.79 -10.95 -7.98
N THR A 84 2.79 -11.73 -8.40
CA THR A 84 1.40 -11.34 -8.20
C THR A 84 1.09 -11.21 -6.72
N GLY A 85 0.52 -10.08 -6.32
CA GLY A 85 0.24 -9.74 -4.93
C GLY A 85 1.30 -8.88 -4.25
N ASP A 86 2.43 -8.57 -4.92
CA ASP A 86 3.42 -7.62 -4.40
C ASP A 86 2.84 -6.22 -4.29
N ARG A 87 3.11 -5.57 -3.16
CA ARG A 87 2.77 -4.15 -2.93
C ARG A 87 3.75 -3.27 -3.70
N ILE A 88 3.24 -2.36 -4.50
CA ILE A 88 4.02 -1.45 -5.34
C ILE A 88 3.49 -0.01 -5.25
N ARG A 89 4.37 0.97 -5.48
CA ARG A 89 4.03 2.39 -5.63
C ARG A 89 4.64 2.96 -6.90
N LEU A 90 3.92 3.92 -7.46
CA LEU A 90 4.46 4.78 -8.50
C LEU A 90 5.24 5.93 -7.85
N THR A 91 6.44 6.20 -8.37
CA THR A 91 7.17 7.43 -8.10
C THR A 91 7.36 8.14 -9.43
N ASN A 92 7.08 9.44 -9.46
CA ASN A 92 7.26 10.24 -10.65
C ASN A 92 7.72 11.65 -10.25
N ALA A 93 8.79 12.17 -10.86
CA ALA A 93 9.30 13.51 -10.57
C ALA A 93 8.42 14.67 -11.12
N GLY A 94 7.42 14.37 -11.95
CA GLY A 94 6.39 15.29 -12.43
C GLY A 94 5.11 14.53 -12.80
N ASN A 95 4.08 14.65 -11.96
CA ASN A 95 2.72 14.09 -12.07
C ASN A 95 2.52 12.98 -13.12
N SER A 96 2.24 11.76 -12.67
CA SER A 96 1.87 10.68 -13.58
C SER A 96 0.62 11.03 -14.39
N THR A 97 0.59 10.59 -15.64
CA THR A 97 -0.58 10.70 -16.52
C THR A 97 -1.39 9.41 -16.57
N ILE A 98 -0.99 8.40 -15.78
CA ILE A 98 -1.76 7.18 -15.54
C ILE A 98 -2.92 7.55 -14.64
N GLN A 99 -4.14 7.15 -15.01
CA GLN A 99 -5.36 7.52 -14.32
C GLN A 99 -6.11 6.30 -13.79
N TYR A 100 -6.70 6.46 -12.62
CA TYR A 100 -7.68 5.55 -12.03
C TYR A 100 -8.86 6.39 -11.50
N ASN A 101 -10.09 5.99 -11.79
CA ASN A 101 -11.30 6.75 -11.43
C ASN A 101 -11.24 8.24 -11.82
N SER A 102 -10.73 8.53 -13.03
CA SER A 102 -10.58 9.90 -13.56
C SER A 102 -9.63 10.81 -12.77
N ALA A 103 -8.79 10.25 -11.90
CA ALA A 103 -7.73 10.96 -11.19
C ALA A 103 -6.36 10.36 -11.54
N ALA A 104 -5.34 11.22 -11.64
CA ALA A 104 -3.96 10.76 -11.79
C ALA A 104 -3.55 9.91 -10.57
N LEU A 105 -2.76 8.86 -10.81
CA LEU A 105 -2.24 8.03 -9.72
C LEU A 105 -1.37 8.88 -8.77
N SER A 106 -1.69 8.82 -7.47
CA SER A 106 -0.90 9.47 -6.43
C SER A 106 0.37 8.66 -6.13
N GLU A 107 1.48 9.35 -5.87
CA GLU A 107 2.73 8.72 -5.41
C GLU A 107 2.61 8.06 -4.02
N THR A 108 1.58 8.41 -3.26
CA THR A 108 1.30 7.80 -1.95
C THR A 108 0.40 6.57 -2.03
N ALA A 109 -0.28 6.36 -3.17
CA ALA A 109 -1.21 5.25 -3.35
C ALA A 109 -0.44 3.93 -3.45
N VAL A 110 -0.87 2.93 -2.66
CA VAL A 110 -0.32 1.57 -2.72
C VAL A 110 -1.18 0.75 -3.66
N TRP A 111 -0.52 0.04 -4.57
CA TRP A 111 -1.14 -0.89 -5.50
C TRP A 111 -0.61 -2.31 -5.29
N TYR A 112 -1.31 -3.29 -5.84
CA TYR A 112 -0.85 -4.68 -5.89
C TYR A 112 -0.59 -5.10 -7.33
N ALA A 113 0.54 -5.73 -7.59
CA ALA A 113 0.88 -6.21 -8.92
C ALA A 113 0.06 -7.46 -9.29
N ILE A 114 -0.46 -7.51 -10.52
CA ILE A 114 -0.92 -8.74 -11.18
C ILE A 114 0.06 -9.01 -12.30
N VAL A 115 0.98 -9.95 -12.10
CA VAL A 115 2.06 -10.21 -13.04
C VAL A 115 1.54 -10.98 -14.25
N ILE A 116 1.79 -10.46 -15.45
CA ILE A 116 1.42 -11.08 -16.73
C ILE A 116 2.64 -11.72 -17.38
N SER A 117 3.80 -11.06 -17.32
CA SER A 117 5.08 -11.57 -17.80
C SER A 117 6.23 -10.96 -17.00
N THR A 118 7.47 -11.24 -17.38
CA THR A 118 8.66 -10.62 -16.76
C THR A 118 8.80 -9.12 -17.05
N THR A 119 8.04 -8.60 -18.02
CA THR A 119 8.08 -7.20 -18.50
C THR A 119 6.71 -6.54 -18.49
N SER A 120 5.68 -7.18 -17.93
CA SER A 120 4.35 -6.60 -17.85
C SER A 120 3.54 -7.06 -16.65
N PHE A 121 2.74 -6.15 -16.12
CA PHE A 121 1.81 -6.41 -15.03
C PHE A 121 0.59 -5.47 -15.12
N LYS A 122 -0.47 -5.79 -14.38
CA LYS A 122 -1.60 -4.90 -14.11
C LYS A 122 -1.59 -4.44 -12.66
N LEU A 123 -2.34 -3.39 -12.35
CA LEU A 123 -2.57 -2.95 -10.97
C LEU A 123 -3.85 -3.55 -10.42
N ALA A 124 -3.87 -3.82 -9.12
CA ALA A 124 -5.07 -4.13 -8.37
C ALA A 124 -5.13 -3.27 -7.11
N THR A 125 -6.35 -2.96 -6.69
CA THR A 125 -6.63 -2.16 -5.48
C THR A 125 -6.33 -2.93 -4.20
N SER A 126 -6.51 -4.25 -4.19
CA SER A 126 -6.23 -5.08 -3.01
C SER A 126 -5.43 -6.33 -3.33
N HIS A 127 -4.79 -6.92 -2.31
CA HIS A 127 -4.12 -8.23 -2.42
C HIS A 127 -5.09 -9.33 -2.87
N ALA A 128 -6.33 -9.29 -2.37
CA ALA A 128 -7.38 -10.22 -2.76
C ALA A 128 -7.72 -10.07 -4.26
N ASN A 129 -7.86 -8.83 -4.74
CA ASN A 129 -8.09 -8.55 -6.15
C ASN A 129 -6.91 -9.00 -7.00
N ALA A 130 -5.66 -8.77 -6.57
CA ALA A 130 -4.48 -9.23 -7.29
C ALA A 130 -4.45 -10.76 -7.43
N THR A 131 -4.70 -11.47 -6.34
CA THR A 131 -4.74 -12.95 -6.31
C THR A 131 -5.89 -13.50 -7.14
N ALA A 132 -7.03 -12.80 -7.19
CA ALA A 132 -8.18 -13.15 -8.01
C ALA A 132 -8.06 -12.72 -9.48
N GLY A 133 -6.99 -12.01 -9.87
CA GLY A 133 -6.81 -11.46 -11.22
C GLY A 133 -7.75 -10.30 -11.57
N THR A 134 -8.35 -9.65 -10.56
CA THR A 134 -9.25 -8.50 -10.74
C THR A 134 -8.44 -7.22 -10.82
N ALA A 135 -8.20 -6.73 -12.05
CA ALA A 135 -7.41 -5.53 -12.28
C ALA A 135 -8.22 -4.24 -12.04
N ALA A 136 -7.51 -3.17 -11.67
CA ALA A 136 -8.01 -1.81 -11.75
C ALA A 136 -8.13 -1.40 -13.22
N ASP A 137 -9.18 -0.65 -13.54
CA ASP A 137 -9.39 -0.03 -14.86
C ASP A 137 -8.51 1.22 -14.96
N LEU A 138 -7.46 1.13 -15.79
CA LEU A 138 -6.48 2.19 -15.93
C LEU A 138 -6.68 2.91 -17.27
N THR A 139 -6.72 4.23 -17.18
CA THR A 139 -6.79 5.10 -18.36
C THR A 139 -5.57 6.03 -18.40
N GLY A 140 -5.48 6.86 -19.44
CA GLY A 140 -4.37 7.79 -19.62
C GLY A 140 -3.16 7.17 -20.32
N SER A 141 -1.97 7.73 -20.04
CA SER A 141 -0.70 7.33 -20.66
C SER A 141 0.36 7.19 -19.58
N HIS A 142 1.52 6.62 -19.92
CA HIS A 142 2.70 6.76 -19.08
C HIS A 142 3.46 8.06 -19.41
N ALA A 143 4.25 8.51 -18.45
CA ALA A 143 5.29 9.51 -18.60
C ALA A 143 6.68 8.84 -18.48
N ALA A 144 7.71 9.46 -19.06
CA ALA A 144 9.08 8.92 -19.01
C ALA A 144 9.65 8.80 -17.57
N ALA A 145 9.11 9.58 -16.64
CA ALA A 145 9.51 9.59 -15.24
C ALA A 145 8.67 8.64 -14.36
N ASP A 146 7.72 7.88 -14.92
CA ASP A 146 6.95 6.88 -14.16
C ASP A 146 7.82 5.69 -13.79
N ILE A 147 8.08 5.54 -12.49
CA ILE A 147 8.92 4.49 -11.91
C ILE A 147 8.10 3.68 -10.92
N TRP A 148 8.00 2.37 -11.15
CA TRP A 148 7.36 1.44 -10.21
C TRP A 148 8.36 0.88 -9.22
N ASN A 149 8.02 0.98 -7.93
CA ASN A 149 8.85 0.53 -6.82
C ASN A 149 8.10 -0.52 -6.01
N SER A 150 8.71 -1.67 -5.75
CA SER A 150 8.22 -2.59 -4.72
C SER A 150 8.34 -1.97 -3.33
N LEU A 151 7.38 -2.26 -2.46
CA LEU A 151 7.40 -1.88 -1.06
C LEU A 151 8.02 -2.99 -0.23
N ALA A 152 8.97 -2.65 0.65
CA ALA A 152 9.29 -3.50 1.77
C ALA A 152 8.15 -3.40 2.80
N PHE A 153 7.60 -4.52 3.21
CA PHE A 153 6.54 -4.53 4.21
C PHE A 153 6.61 -5.78 5.07
N THR A 154 5.97 -5.71 6.23
CA THR A 154 5.81 -6.86 7.09
C THR A 154 4.42 -6.86 7.71
N TYR A 155 3.82 -8.05 7.80
CA TYR A 155 2.59 -8.23 8.55
C TYR A 155 2.92 -8.32 10.04
N VAL A 156 2.28 -7.47 10.82
CA VAL A 156 2.21 -7.62 12.28
C VAL A 156 1.05 -8.57 12.62
N VAL A 157 -0.05 -8.46 11.86
CA VAL A 157 -1.20 -9.37 11.90
C VAL A 157 -1.63 -9.66 10.47
N ARG A 158 -1.93 -10.93 10.17
CA ARG A 158 -2.45 -11.33 8.87
C ARG A 158 -3.85 -11.91 9.03
N ASP A 159 -4.79 -11.31 8.31
CA ASP A 159 -6.13 -11.81 8.06
C ASP A 159 -6.87 -12.28 9.33
N ALA A 160 -6.73 -11.52 10.41
CA ALA A 160 -7.40 -11.83 11.66
C ALA A 160 -8.91 -11.55 11.54
N PRO A 161 -9.77 -12.53 11.87
CA PRO A 161 -11.20 -12.29 11.94
C PRO A 161 -11.52 -11.48 13.20
N ILE A 162 -12.19 -10.34 13.02
CA ILE A 162 -12.77 -9.56 14.12
C ILE A 162 -14.30 -9.63 14.02
N PRO A 163 -14.97 -10.35 14.94
CA PRO A 163 -16.43 -10.42 14.99
C PRO A 163 -17.08 -9.04 15.19
N ILE A 164 -18.38 -8.97 14.92
CA ILE A 164 -19.19 -7.75 15.17
C ILE A 164 -19.06 -7.35 16.65
N GLY A 165 -18.68 -6.10 16.90
CA GLY A 165 -18.49 -5.57 18.25
C GLY A 165 -17.16 -5.99 18.91
N GLY A 166 -16.34 -6.79 18.23
CA GLY A 166 -15.03 -7.22 18.71
C GLY A 166 -13.95 -6.15 18.52
N ALA A 167 -12.81 -6.37 19.20
CA ALA A 167 -11.61 -5.57 19.02
C ALA A 167 -10.36 -6.46 19.03
N LEU A 168 -9.35 -6.04 18.29
CA LEU A 168 -8.03 -6.64 18.23
C LEU A 168 -7.01 -5.62 18.73
N LYS A 169 -6.28 -5.99 19.78
CA LYS A 169 -5.09 -5.25 20.20
C LYS A 169 -3.88 -5.77 19.44
N VAL A 170 -3.20 -4.88 18.73
CA VAL A 170 -2.07 -5.24 17.88
C VAL A 170 -0.77 -4.95 18.63
N ILE A 171 -0.07 -6.02 19.00
CA ILE A 171 1.25 -5.94 19.64
C ILE A 171 2.19 -6.86 18.87
N ALA A 172 3.34 -6.34 18.43
CA ALA A 172 4.40 -7.19 17.93
C ALA A 172 5.01 -7.96 19.12
N GLY A 173 4.87 -9.28 19.15
CA GLY A 173 5.39 -10.13 20.23
C GLY A 173 6.93 -10.17 20.33
N GLN A 174 7.64 -9.56 19.38
CA GLN A 174 9.09 -9.43 19.32
C GLN A 174 9.49 -8.10 18.68
N LYS A 175 10.73 -7.62 18.95
CA LYS A 175 11.29 -6.42 18.31
C LYS A 175 11.19 -6.57 16.79
N LEU A 176 10.39 -5.71 16.16
CA LEU A 176 10.31 -5.63 14.72
C LEU A 176 11.53 -4.84 14.20
N VAL A 177 12.41 -5.51 13.47
CA VAL A 177 13.53 -4.89 12.76
C VAL A 177 13.14 -4.90 11.29
N LEU A 178 12.91 -3.71 10.74
CA LEU A 178 12.78 -3.48 9.31
C LEU A 178 14.17 -3.20 8.72
#